data_AF-A0A7S0RE01-F1
#
_entry.id   AF-A0A7S0RE01-F1
#
_cell.length_a   1.000
_cell.length_b   1.000
_cell.length_c   1.000
_cell.angle_alpha   90.00
_cell.angle_beta   90.00
_cell.angle_gamma   90.00
#
_symmetry.space_group_name_H-M   'P 1'
#
loop_
_entity.id
_entity.type
_entity.pdbx_description
1 polymer ?
#
loop_
_entity_poly.entity_id
_entity_poly.type
_entity_poly.pdbx_seq_one_letter_code
_entity_poly.pdbx_strand_id
1 'polypeptide(L)'
;RPMKDLTFMLRAYNEMYRLWVWYGTLQSIVLCLLMLRLINLVSFQPRLSILSGSLAFFLPDFLHFLIVLVIAIVMLATICILVIGYRVESMSAMDAAISTLLQYMFTGVNTVDAQAFTLSSVLPKDMILGKAELALSEIILLAFPIFCLNVLFFFITAMLLVPLTHLRR
;
A
#
# COMPACT_ATOMS: atom_id res chain seq x y z
N ARG A 1 -6.55 18.67 -46.53
CA ARG A 1 -6.14 19.11 -45.17
C ARG A 1 -6.29 17.96 -44.16
N PRO A 2 -5.76 16.75 -44.43
CA PRO A 2 -6.07 15.55 -43.64
C PRO A 2 -5.47 15.56 -42.21
N MET A 3 -4.34 16.26 -41.99
CA MET A 3 -3.72 16.31 -40.67
C MET A 3 -4.56 17.07 -39.63
N LYS A 4 -5.33 18.08 -40.04
CA LYS A 4 -6.19 18.84 -39.12
C LYS A 4 -7.36 17.97 -38.61
N ASP A 5 -7.93 17.17 -39.49
CA ASP A 5 -9.02 16.26 -39.16
C ASP A 5 -8.52 15.14 -38.21
N LEU A 6 -7.32 14.60 -38.46
CA LEU A 6 -6.71 13.62 -37.56
C LEU A 6 -6.46 14.18 -36.15
N THR A 7 -5.99 15.42 -36.04
CA THR A 7 -5.78 16.06 -34.72
C THR A 7 -7.09 16.33 -33.98
N PHE A 8 -8.18 16.63 -34.70
CA PHE A 8 -9.50 16.80 -34.11
C PHE A 8 -10.04 15.45 -33.59
N MET A 9 -9.90 14.38 -34.38
CA MET A 9 -10.30 13.03 -33.98
C MET A 9 -9.51 12.53 -32.76
N LEU A 10 -8.20 12.75 -32.70
CA LEU A 10 -7.38 12.37 -31.54
C LEU A 10 -7.76 13.12 -30.26
N ARG A 11 -8.10 14.40 -30.37
CA ARG A 11 -8.57 15.19 -29.22
C ARG A 11 -9.93 14.70 -28.72
N ALA A 12 -10.87 14.47 -29.63
CA ALA A 12 -12.18 13.91 -29.29
C ALA A 12 -12.04 12.51 -28.66
N TYR A 13 -11.18 11.65 -29.21
CA TYR A 13 -10.89 10.34 -28.64
C TYR A 13 -10.32 10.43 -27.23
N ASN A 14 -9.33 11.29 -26.99
CA ASN A 14 -8.74 11.48 -25.66
C ASN A 14 -9.77 11.99 -24.63
N GLU A 15 -10.68 12.85 -25.07
CA GLU A 15 -11.76 13.35 -24.21
C GLU A 15 -12.77 12.25 -23.88
N MET A 16 -13.18 11.46 -24.87
CA MET A 16 -14.04 10.29 -24.66
C MET A 16 -13.38 9.26 -23.74
N TYR A 17 -12.10 8.98 -23.94
CA TYR A 17 -11.33 8.07 -23.09
C TYR A 17 -11.26 8.57 -21.65
N ARG A 18 -10.94 9.86 -21.44
CA ARG A 18 -10.90 10.46 -20.11
C ARG A 18 -12.26 10.37 -19.41
N LEU A 19 -13.34 10.68 -20.11
CA LEU A 19 -14.70 10.56 -19.57
C LEU A 19 -15.05 9.10 -19.24
N TRP A 20 -14.64 8.15 -20.07
CA TRP A 20 -14.85 6.73 -19.82
C TRP A 20 -14.10 6.23 -18.58
N VAL A 21 -12.85 6.66 -18.37
CA VAL A 21 -12.08 6.35 -17.16
C VAL A 21 -12.75 6.94 -15.91
N TRP A 22 -13.20 8.20 -15.97
CA TRP A 22 -13.94 8.81 -14.86
C TRP A 22 -15.27 8.13 -14.57
N TYR A 23 -16.00 7.73 -15.60
CA TYR A 23 -17.24 6.99 -15.43
C TYR A 23 -16.98 5.62 -14.79
N GLY A 24 -15.96 4.89 -15.26
CA GLY A 24 -15.55 3.61 -14.70
C GLY A 24 -15.16 3.71 -13.22
N THR A 25 -14.36 4.71 -12.86
CA THR A 25 -13.95 4.94 -11.46
C THR A 25 -15.14 5.29 -10.56
N LEU A 26 -16.03 6.18 -10.99
CA LEU A 26 -17.25 6.49 -10.24
C LEU A 26 -18.16 5.26 -10.10
N GLN A 27 -18.30 4.46 -11.15
CA GLN A 27 -19.09 3.23 -11.12
C GLN A 27 -18.51 2.21 -10.13
N SER A 28 -17.19 2.06 -10.07
CA SER A 28 -16.53 1.20 -9.08
C SER A 28 -16.77 1.68 -7.65
N ILE A 29 -16.76 2.99 -7.41
CA ILE A 29 -17.06 3.58 -6.09
C ILE A 29 -18.52 3.31 -5.71
N VAL A 30 -19.48 3.54 -6.62
CA VAL A 30 -20.90 3.26 -6.38
C VAL A 30 -21.12 1.78 -6.05
N LEU A 31 -20.47 0.88 -6.79
CA LEU A 31 -20.56 -0.56 -6.54
C LEU A 31 -20.01 -0.93 -5.15
N CYS A 32 -18.89 -0.34 -4.73
CA CYS A 32 -18.33 -0.53 -3.39
C CYS A 32 -19.29 -0.05 -2.29
N LEU A 33 -19.90 1.12 -2.46
CA LEU A 33 -20.88 1.65 -1.51
C LEU A 33 -22.16 0.79 -1.43
N LEU A 34 -22.62 0.25 -2.55
CA LEU A 34 -23.74 -0.69 -2.57
C LEU A 34 -23.41 -1.99 -1.84
N MET A 35 -22.17 -2.49 -1.95
CA MET A 35 -21.70 -3.65 -1.18
C MET A 35 -21.66 -3.36 0.32
N LEU A 36 -21.18 -2.19 0.74
CA LEU A 36 -21.24 -1.78 2.15
C LEU A 36 -22.68 -1.70 2.66
N ARG A 37 -23.60 -1.16 1.85
CA ARG A 37 -25.05 -1.13 2.17
C ARG A 37 -25.62 -2.55 2.29
N LEU A 38 -25.22 -3.46 1.42
CA LEU A 38 -25.64 -4.86 1.47
C LEU A 38 -25.14 -5.55 2.74
N ILE A 39 -23.87 -5.34 3.12
CA ILE A 39 -23.31 -5.88 4.38
C ILE A 39 -24.12 -5.40 5.58
N ASN A 40 -24.48 -4.11 5.61
CA ASN A 40 -25.30 -3.54 6.67
C ASN A 40 -26.71 -4.18 6.70
N LEU A 41 -27.33 -4.39 5.53
CA LEU A 41 -28.62 -5.10 5.43
C LEU A 41 -28.52 -6.58 5.85
N VAL A 42 -27.42 -7.28 5.57
CA VAL A 42 -27.26 -8.70 5.97
C VAL A 42 -27.05 -8.86 7.49
N SER A 43 -26.72 -7.77 8.19
CA SER A 43 -26.54 -7.74 9.65
C SER A 43 -27.80 -8.09 10.46
N PHE A 44 -28.98 -8.31 9.85
CA PHE A 44 -30.18 -8.74 10.58
C PHE A 44 -30.06 -10.14 11.22
N GLN A 45 -29.08 -10.95 10.83
CA GLN A 45 -28.83 -12.24 11.47
C GLN A 45 -28.05 -12.05 12.79
N PRO A 46 -28.54 -12.54 13.95
CA PRO A 46 -27.93 -12.30 15.26
C PRO A 46 -26.44 -12.67 15.35
N ARG A 47 -26.00 -13.70 14.60
CA ARG A 47 -24.60 -14.15 14.55
C ARG A 47 -23.70 -13.24 13.70
N LEU A 48 -24.26 -12.66 12.64
CA LEU A 48 -23.55 -11.75 11.72
C LEU A 48 -23.55 -10.30 12.25
N SER A 49 -24.55 -9.94 13.06
CA SER A 49 -24.63 -8.63 13.73
C SER A 49 -23.50 -8.39 14.73
N ILE A 50 -22.99 -9.45 15.38
CA ILE A 50 -21.85 -9.34 16.30
C ILE A 50 -20.56 -9.04 15.51
N LEU A 51 -20.41 -9.65 14.32
CA LEU A 51 -19.27 -9.41 13.44
C LEU A 51 -19.32 -8.01 12.81
N SER A 52 -20.50 -7.54 12.37
CA SER A 52 -20.64 -6.19 11.81
C SER A 52 -20.47 -5.10 12.88
N GLY A 53 -20.99 -5.32 14.09
CA GLY A 53 -20.88 -4.39 15.21
C GLY A 53 -19.45 -4.28 15.74
N SER A 54 -18.72 -5.40 15.82
CA SER A 54 -17.31 -5.39 16.17
C SER A 54 -16.48 -4.70 15.08
N LEU A 55 -16.69 -5.03 13.79
CA LEU A 55 -16.01 -4.36 12.68
C LEU A 55 -16.25 -2.84 12.64
N ALA A 56 -17.49 -2.40 12.92
CA ALA A 56 -17.83 -0.99 12.99
C ALA A 56 -17.15 -0.28 14.17
N PHE A 57 -17.00 -0.97 15.31
CA PHE A 57 -16.29 -0.46 16.47
C PHE A 57 -14.78 -0.31 16.21
N PHE A 58 -14.16 -1.20 15.43
CA PHE A 58 -12.73 -1.09 15.09
C PHE A 58 -12.40 -0.03 14.04
N LEU A 59 -13.37 0.38 13.23
CA LEU A 59 -13.12 1.23 12.07
C LEU A 59 -12.44 2.57 12.43
N PRO A 60 -12.84 3.31 13.49
CA PRO A 60 -12.20 4.57 13.85
C PRO A 60 -10.74 4.39 14.32
N ASP A 61 -10.48 3.35 15.11
CA ASP A 61 -9.13 3.09 15.63
C ASP A 61 -8.20 2.57 14.52
N PHE A 62 -8.73 1.75 13.61
CA PHE A 62 -8.02 1.34 12.40
C PHE A 62 -7.62 2.54 11.53
N LEU A 63 -8.52 3.53 11.39
CA LEU A 63 -8.25 4.74 10.62
C LEU A 63 -7.13 5.58 11.26
N HIS A 64 -7.15 5.75 12.59
CA HIS A 64 -6.07 6.44 13.31
C HIS A 64 -4.72 5.73 13.11
N PHE A 65 -4.70 4.41 13.24
CA PHE A 65 -3.49 3.63 12.99
C PHE A 65 -3.01 3.73 11.55
N LEU A 66 -3.92 3.70 10.57
CA LEU A 66 -3.60 3.87 9.16
C LEU A 66 -2.86 5.20 8.91
N ILE A 67 -3.31 6.29 9.55
CA ILE A 67 -2.64 7.60 9.43
C ILE A 67 -1.20 7.52 9.97
N VAL A 68 -1.02 6.96 11.16
CA VAL A 68 0.32 6.79 11.77
C VAL A 68 1.22 5.91 10.89
N LEU A 69 0.67 4.83 10.34
CA LEU A 69 1.39 3.93 9.44
C LEU A 69 1.83 4.65 8.16
N VAL A 70 0.95 5.44 7.55
CA VAL A 70 1.29 6.24 6.35
C VAL A 70 2.41 7.23 6.67
N ILE A 71 2.35 7.92 7.82
CA ILE A 71 3.41 8.84 8.25
C ILE A 71 4.73 8.10 8.42
N ALA A 72 4.73 6.92 9.04
CA ALA A 72 5.92 6.10 9.21
C ALA A 72 6.52 5.67 7.85
N ILE A 73 5.68 5.21 6.92
CA ILE A 73 6.11 4.81 5.58
C ILE A 73 6.72 5.99 4.81
N VAL A 74 6.11 7.18 4.90
CA VAL A 74 6.63 8.39 4.24
C VAL A 74 7.98 8.78 4.84
N MET A 75 8.14 8.75 6.16
CA MET A 75 9.44 9.03 6.79
C MET A 75 10.51 8.02 6.36
N LEU A 76 10.15 6.73 6.30
CA LEU A 76 11.07 5.69 5.82
C LEU A 76 11.42 5.86 4.34
N ALA A 77 10.46 6.24 3.50
CA ALA A 77 10.71 6.57 2.09
C ALA A 77 11.68 7.74 1.96
N THR A 78 11.55 8.80 2.77
CA THR A 78 12.51 9.92 2.75
C THR A 78 13.93 9.50 3.11
N ILE A 79 14.09 8.58 4.07
CA ILE A 79 15.41 8.04 4.43
C ILE A 79 16.00 7.26 3.25
N CYS A 80 15.21 6.42 2.57
CA CYS A 80 15.65 5.67 1.39
C CYS A 80 16.06 6.60 0.23
N ILE A 81 15.32 7.68 -0.01
CA ILE A 81 15.64 8.68 -1.04
C ILE A 81 16.96 9.38 -0.71
N LEU A 82 17.19 9.75 0.56
CA LEU A 82 18.43 10.41 0.98
C LEU A 82 19.66 9.49 0.88
N VAL A 83 19.52 8.20 1.24
CA VAL A 83 20.63 7.25 1.27
C VAL A 83 20.93 6.66 -0.12
N ILE A 84 19.90 6.37 -0.92
CA ILE A 84 20.02 5.55 -2.15
C ILE A 84 19.42 6.26 -3.38
N GLY A 85 18.58 7.28 -3.21
CA GLY A 85 17.86 7.93 -4.30
C GLY A 85 18.73 8.64 -5.34
N TYR A 86 19.96 9.00 -5.00
CA TYR A 86 20.91 9.58 -5.97
C TYR A 86 21.48 8.55 -6.97
N ARG A 87 21.30 7.25 -6.70
CA ARG A 87 21.86 6.14 -7.50
C ARG A 87 20.82 5.23 -8.11
N VAL A 88 19.70 5.03 -7.42
CA VAL A 88 18.68 4.07 -7.82
C VAL A 88 17.43 4.83 -8.26
N GLU A 89 17.07 4.65 -9.54
CA GLU A 89 15.93 5.34 -10.16
C GLU A 89 14.60 5.04 -9.44
N SER A 90 14.42 3.79 -8.97
CA SER A 90 13.22 3.37 -8.20
C SER A 90 13.10 4.04 -6.83
N MET A 91 14.16 4.70 -6.34
CA MET A 91 14.18 5.42 -5.06
C MET A 91 14.46 6.92 -5.25
N SER A 92 14.44 7.43 -6.48
CA SER A 92 14.78 8.84 -6.78
C SER A 92 13.62 9.80 -6.50
N ALA A 93 12.39 9.35 -6.76
CA ALA A 93 11.17 10.12 -6.53
C ALA A 93 10.34 9.51 -5.39
N MET A 94 9.56 10.35 -4.69
CA MET A 94 8.75 9.92 -3.54
C MET A 94 7.69 8.88 -3.91
N ASP A 95 7.03 9.03 -5.05
CA ASP A 95 6.03 8.09 -5.56
C ASP A 95 6.66 6.73 -5.91
N ALA A 96 7.82 6.75 -6.56
CA ALA A 96 8.61 5.56 -6.89
C ALA A 96 9.12 4.86 -5.61
N ALA A 97 9.63 5.63 -4.63
CA ALA A 97 10.13 5.08 -3.38
C ALA A 97 9.02 4.43 -2.54
N ILE A 98 7.86 5.09 -2.42
CA ILE A 98 6.71 4.53 -1.67
C ILE A 98 6.18 3.27 -2.37
N SER A 99 6.01 3.30 -3.69
CA SER A 99 5.52 2.13 -4.44
C SER A 99 6.49 0.95 -4.33
N THR A 100 7.80 1.20 -4.39
CA THR A 100 8.83 0.15 -4.23
C THR A 100 8.86 -0.41 -2.81
N LEU A 101 8.75 0.44 -1.77
CA LEU A 101 8.67 -0.01 -0.38
C LEU A 101 7.40 -0.83 -0.09
N LEU A 102 6.25 -0.43 -0.65
CA LEU A 102 5.00 -1.18 -0.51
C LEU A 102 5.05 -2.52 -1.25
N GLN A 103 5.61 -2.56 -2.46
CA GLN A 103 5.85 -3.81 -3.18
C GLN A 103 6.80 -4.74 -2.41
N TYR A 104 7.83 -4.18 -1.79
CA TYR A 104 8.75 -4.94 -0.96
C TYR A 104 8.04 -5.52 0.28
N MET A 105 7.12 -4.78 0.90
CA MET A 105 6.34 -5.23 2.06
C MET A 105 5.30 -6.31 1.73
N PHE A 106 4.49 -6.13 0.68
CA PHE A 106 3.34 -7.01 0.39
C PHE A 106 3.72 -8.22 -0.45
N THR A 107 4.54 -8.00 -1.45
CA THR A 107 4.82 -9.00 -2.48
C THR A 107 6.13 -9.71 -2.20
N GLY A 108 7.12 -9.07 -1.57
CA GLY A 108 8.46 -9.65 -1.43
C GLY A 108 9.03 -10.13 -2.78
N VAL A 109 8.58 -9.54 -3.90
CA VAL A 109 8.67 -10.19 -5.22
C VAL A 109 10.06 -10.03 -5.83
N ASN A 110 10.82 -11.13 -5.82
CA ASN A 110 11.09 -11.96 -7.00
C ASN A 110 12.06 -13.09 -6.62
N THR A 111 11.59 -14.16 -5.96
CA THR A 111 12.07 -15.54 -6.15
C THR A 111 11.23 -16.49 -5.29
N VAL A 112 11.04 -17.70 -5.81
CA VAL A 112 10.44 -18.87 -5.15
C VAL A 112 11.34 -19.39 -4.00
N ASP A 113 12.42 -18.69 -3.67
CA ASP A 113 13.34 -19.09 -2.62
C ASP A 113 13.16 -18.23 -1.37
N ALA A 114 12.65 -18.87 -0.32
CA ALA A 114 12.61 -18.38 1.05
C ALA A 114 14.01 -18.08 1.66
N GLN A 115 15.05 -17.99 0.83
CA GLN A 115 16.45 -17.73 1.18
C GLN A 115 16.99 -16.44 0.57
N ALA A 116 16.25 -15.75 -0.30
CA ALA A 116 16.72 -14.54 -0.99
C ALA A 116 16.21 -13.25 -0.34
N PHE A 117 16.42 -13.11 0.98
CA PHE A 117 16.38 -11.82 1.68
C PHE A 117 17.60 -10.96 1.28
N THR A 118 17.89 -10.87 -0.02
CA THR A 118 19.21 -10.40 -0.50
C THR A 118 19.06 -9.07 -1.22
N LEU A 119 19.85 -8.10 -0.75
CA LEU A 119 20.10 -6.74 -1.26
C LEU A 119 20.12 -6.59 -2.80
N SER A 120 20.44 -7.68 -3.50
CA SER A 120 20.55 -7.77 -4.96
C SER A 120 19.25 -7.65 -5.75
N SER A 121 18.08 -7.68 -5.11
CA SER A 121 16.79 -7.43 -5.80
C SER A 121 16.44 -5.95 -5.89
N VAL A 122 17.05 -5.11 -5.05
CA VAL A 122 16.79 -3.65 -4.98
C VAL A 122 18.01 -2.84 -5.42
N LEU A 123 19.23 -3.33 -5.18
CA LEU A 123 20.47 -2.74 -5.71
C LEU A 123 20.99 -3.52 -6.92
N PRO A 124 21.25 -2.86 -8.06
CA PRO A 124 21.95 -3.49 -9.17
C PRO A 124 23.34 -3.94 -8.73
N LYS A 125 23.70 -5.19 -9.04
CA LYS A 125 24.93 -5.88 -8.58
C LYS A 125 26.23 -5.19 -9.02
N ASP A 126 26.15 -4.25 -9.95
CA ASP A 126 27.30 -3.60 -10.58
C ASP A 126 27.71 -2.27 -9.90
N MET A 127 27.08 -1.94 -8.77
CA MET A 127 27.25 -0.65 -8.12
C MET A 127 28.35 -0.67 -7.04
N ILE A 128 29.44 0.05 -7.29
CA ILE A 128 30.54 0.23 -6.32
C ILE A 128 30.08 1.26 -5.27
N LEU A 129 29.52 0.78 -4.17
CA LEU A 129 29.15 1.59 -3.00
C LEU A 129 30.30 1.70 -2.00
N GLY A 130 30.35 2.82 -1.27
CA GLY A 130 31.17 2.89 -0.06
C GLY A 130 30.67 1.87 0.97
N LYS A 131 31.58 1.22 1.70
CA LYS A 131 31.21 0.18 2.70
C LYS A 131 30.17 0.66 3.73
N ALA A 132 30.18 1.94 4.08
CA ALA A 132 29.22 2.55 5.00
C ALA A 132 27.82 2.72 4.39
N GLU A 133 27.73 3.10 3.12
CA GLU A 133 26.45 3.25 2.40
C GLU A 133 25.81 1.89 2.17
N LEU A 134 26.63 0.88 1.85
CA LEU A 134 26.18 -0.49 1.70
C LEU A 134 25.59 -0.99 3.02
N ALA A 135 26.34 -0.90 4.13
CA ALA A 135 25.84 -1.30 5.45
C ALA A 135 24.55 -0.58 5.87
N LEU A 136 24.44 0.73 5.63
CA LEU A 136 23.22 1.49 5.92
C LEU A 136 22.05 1.01 5.07
N SER A 137 22.27 0.77 3.78
CA SER A 137 21.23 0.26 2.88
C SER A 137 20.73 -1.11 3.31
N GLU A 138 21.62 -2.03 3.76
CA GLU A 138 21.21 -3.36 4.22
C GLU A 138 20.38 -3.27 5.49
N ILE A 139 20.81 -2.45 6.45
CA ILE A 139 20.10 -2.27 7.72
C ILE A 139 18.70 -1.71 7.47
N ILE A 140 18.58 -0.69 6.62
CA ILE A 140 17.28 -0.07 6.32
C ILE A 140 16.37 -1.06 5.60
N LEU A 141 16.89 -1.78 4.60
CA LEU A 141 16.11 -2.72 3.80
C LEU A 141 15.64 -3.92 4.63
N LEU A 142 16.43 -4.39 5.59
CA LEU A 142 16.06 -5.49 6.49
C LEU A 142 15.14 -5.02 7.63
N ALA A 143 15.41 -3.86 8.23
CA ALA A 143 14.64 -3.34 9.35
C ALA A 143 13.22 -2.94 8.95
N PHE A 144 13.04 -2.40 7.73
CA PHE A 144 11.75 -1.94 7.21
C PHE A 144 10.64 -3.01 7.22
N PRO A 145 10.79 -4.20 6.59
CA PRO A 145 9.76 -5.21 6.54
C PRO A 145 9.54 -5.84 7.92
N ILE A 146 10.60 -6.01 8.71
CA ILE A 146 10.50 -6.53 10.08
C ILE A 146 9.68 -5.58 10.95
N PHE A 147 9.95 -4.28 10.88
CA PHE A 147 9.19 -3.27 11.61
C PHE A 147 7.73 -3.24 11.17
N CYS A 148 7.46 -3.12 9.86
CA CYS A 148 6.10 -3.03 9.33
C CYS A 148 5.28 -4.30 9.62
N LEU A 149 5.85 -5.49 9.42
CA LEU A 149 5.16 -6.76 9.68
C LEU A 149 4.88 -6.94 11.18
N ASN A 150 5.84 -6.67 12.05
CA ASN A 150 5.63 -6.79 13.49
C ASN A 150 4.61 -5.78 14.01
N VAL A 151 4.70 -4.51 13.59
CA VAL A 151 3.75 -3.47 14.00
C VAL A 151 2.34 -3.82 13.53
N LEU A 152 2.18 -4.27 12.28
CA LEU A 152 0.89 -4.68 11.74
C LEU A 152 0.36 -5.94 12.44
N PHE A 153 1.22 -6.91 12.74
CA PHE A 153 0.84 -8.12 13.48
C PHE A 153 0.39 -7.81 14.91
N PHE A 154 1.16 -7.03 15.67
CA PHE A 154 0.80 -6.63 17.03
C PHE A 154 -0.48 -5.79 17.03
N PHE A 155 -0.65 -4.89 16.07
CA PHE A 155 -1.84 -4.07 15.94
C PHE A 155 -3.10 -4.91 15.66
N ILE A 156 -3.04 -5.83 14.68
CA ILE A 156 -4.17 -6.73 14.38
C ILE A 156 -4.48 -7.61 15.59
N THR A 157 -3.46 -8.15 16.26
CA THR A 157 -3.64 -9.00 17.44
C THR A 157 -4.29 -8.21 18.59
N ALA A 158 -3.82 -6.99 18.87
CA ALA A 158 -4.42 -6.11 19.88
C ALA A 158 -5.88 -5.79 19.54
N MET A 159 -6.16 -5.47 18.28
CA MET A 159 -7.51 -5.16 17.79
C MET A 159 -8.48 -6.34 17.91
N LEU A 160 -8.03 -7.56 17.64
CA LEU A 160 -8.87 -8.76 17.76
C LEU A 160 -9.10 -9.16 19.22
N LEU A 161 -8.17 -8.86 20.13
CA LEU A 161 -8.22 -9.33 21.51
C LEU A 161 -9.14 -8.46 22.40
N VAL A 162 -9.14 -7.13 22.22
CA VAL A 162 -10.05 -6.20 22.91
C VAL A 162 -11.54 -6.59 22.84
N PRO A 163 -12.16 -6.83 21.68
CA PRO A 163 -13.57 -7.18 21.57
C PRO A 163 -13.89 -8.59 22.12
N LEU A 164 -12.96 -9.55 21.98
CA LEU A 164 -13.11 -10.89 22.54
C LEU A 164 -13.14 -10.85 24.07
N THR A 165 -12.39 -9.93 24.69
CA THR A 165 -12.46 -9.73 26.15
C THR A 165 -13.78 -9.10 26.60
N HIS A 166 -14.38 -8.24 25.78
CA HIS A 166 -15.69 -7.64 26.08
C HIS A 166 -16.87 -8.59 25.87
N LEU A 167 -16.79 -9.53 24.93
CA LEU A 167 -17.84 -10.54 24.67
C LEU A 167 -17.82 -11.72 25.65
N ARG A 168 -16.76 -11.86 26.47
CA ARG A 168 -16.62 -12.94 27.47
C ARG A 168 -17.24 -12.61 28.83
N ARG A 169 -17.69 -11.36 29.04
CA ARG A 169 -18.50 -10.93 30.21
C ARG A 169 -19.97 -10.90 29.86
#